data_AF-A0A960PTJ5-F1
#
_entry.id   AF-A0A960PTJ5-F1
#
_cell.length_a   1.000
_cell.length_b   1.000
_cell.length_c   1.000
_cell.angle_alpha   90.00
_cell.angle_beta   90.00
_cell.angle_gamma   90.00
#
_symmetry.space_group_name_H-M   'P 1'
#
loop_
_entity.id
_entity.type
_entity.pdbx_description
1 polymer ?
#
loop_
_entity_poly.entity_id
_entity_poly.type
_entity_poly.pdbx_seq_one_letter_code
_entity_poly.pdbx_strand_id
1 'polypeptide(L)'
;FLLRAEDRSHREIAERTGINHSTVIAILKNRAYLGEMAHNGEWWPGRHEPIVTPAEFDAAHKGRIPNRRRGRDLMSGRVVCGRCGRLMSVEQNGQGQAHYRCRHRGQGCDLPSRSNRGLAKAAGLGLALLCDHSIRDAIRRHLEGLARSGRQPARTGPRSGTDRIAELRTQRSKLLALHYDGQISADQFGEEQARISTELEALEADAIREATAQAEADDLLLRFDQLLALLDRIDVATLWDHATEAERRTLLDELLGSVTVHDDRLVVAIHGAPPLNVAFPEVGLKAASHSENGGVGGGT
;
A
#
# COMPACT_ATOMS: atom_id res chain seq x y z
N PHE A 1 2.47 14.36 -22.83
CA PHE A 1 2.05 13.23 -22.00
C PHE A 1 2.80 11.95 -22.38
N LEU A 2 2.74 11.49 -23.63
CA LEU A 2 3.45 10.28 -24.10
C LEU A 2 4.96 10.24 -23.76
N LEU A 3 5.73 11.27 -24.12
CA LEU A 3 7.16 11.35 -23.77
C LEU A 3 7.41 11.24 -22.26
N ARG A 4 6.47 11.73 -21.45
CA ARG A 4 6.55 11.65 -20.00
C ARG A 4 6.25 10.25 -19.47
N ALA A 5 5.30 9.56 -20.10
CA ALA A 5 4.98 8.16 -19.84
C ALA A 5 6.13 7.21 -20.23
N GLU A 6 6.91 7.56 -21.27
CA GLU A 6 8.21 6.94 -21.61
C GLU A 6 9.36 7.32 -20.65
N ASP A 7 9.00 7.86 -19.50
CA ASP A 7 9.89 8.13 -18.37
C ASP A 7 10.94 9.23 -18.57
N ARG A 8 10.82 10.03 -19.64
CA ARG A 8 11.68 11.19 -19.91
C ARG A 8 11.51 12.27 -18.86
N SER A 9 12.62 12.88 -18.45
CA SER A 9 12.62 14.02 -17.53
C SER A 9 11.97 15.25 -18.16
N HIS A 10 11.46 16.18 -17.34
CA HIS A 10 10.90 17.44 -17.85
C HIS A 10 11.91 18.23 -18.67
N ARG A 11 13.21 18.12 -18.35
CA ARG A 11 14.30 18.76 -19.10
C ARG A 11 14.47 18.16 -20.48
N GLU A 12 14.53 16.83 -20.59
CA GLU A 12 14.62 16.17 -21.91
C GLU A 12 13.38 16.45 -22.76
N ILE A 13 12.19 16.53 -22.15
CA ILE A 13 10.96 16.92 -22.86
C ILE A 13 11.07 18.35 -23.36
N ALA A 14 11.54 19.28 -22.52
CA ALA A 14 11.76 20.68 -22.90
C ALA A 14 12.75 20.79 -24.07
N GLU A 15 13.88 20.10 -23.99
CA GLU A 15 14.91 20.07 -25.04
C GLU A 15 14.37 19.47 -26.35
N ARG A 16 13.58 18.39 -26.28
CA ARG A 16 13.00 17.74 -27.47
C ARG A 16 11.88 18.52 -28.14
N THR A 17 11.07 19.23 -27.35
CA THR A 17 9.87 19.93 -27.84
C THR A 17 10.11 21.41 -28.09
N GLY A 18 11.23 21.97 -27.62
CA GLY A 18 11.49 23.41 -27.62
C GLY A 18 10.63 24.20 -26.61
N ILE A 19 9.79 23.53 -25.81
CA ILE A 19 8.95 24.15 -24.79
C ILE A 19 9.77 24.42 -23.53
N ASN A 20 9.59 25.58 -22.88
CA ASN A 20 10.27 25.88 -21.62
C ASN A 20 9.94 24.83 -20.53
N HIS A 21 10.95 24.44 -19.75
CA HIS A 21 10.84 23.48 -18.64
C HIS A 21 9.70 23.80 -17.66
N SER A 22 9.51 25.07 -17.27
CA SER A 22 8.41 25.48 -16.39
C SER A 22 7.05 25.23 -17.03
N THR A 23 6.93 25.53 -18.32
CA THR A 23 5.71 25.29 -19.10
C THR A 23 5.42 23.80 -19.25
N VAL A 24 6.44 22.95 -19.49
CA VAL A 24 6.26 21.49 -19.51
C VAL A 24 5.65 21.00 -18.19
N ILE A 25 6.13 21.50 -17.05
CA ILE A 25 5.58 21.14 -15.73
C ILE A 25 4.12 21.60 -15.59
N ALA A 26 3.82 22.84 -16.01
CA ALA A 26 2.47 23.38 -15.95
C ALA A 26 1.50 22.57 -16.83
N ILE A 27 1.92 22.20 -18.04
CA ILE A 27 1.14 21.38 -18.96
C ILE A 27 0.82 20.03 -18.33
N LEU A 28 1.83 19.32 -17.83
CA LEU A 28 1.64 17.98 -17.28
C LEU A 28 0.69 17.96 -16.07
N LYS A 29 0.66 19.03 -15.26
CA LYS A 29 -0.21 19.12 -14.08
C LYS A 29 -1.64 19.56 -14.36
N ASN A 30 -1.91 20.11 -15.55
CA ASN A 30 -3.19 20.74 -15.81
C ASN A 30 -4.26 19.71 -16.19
N ARG A 31 -5.25 19.52 -15.33
CA ARG A 31 -6.37 18.60 -15.57
C ARG A 31 -7.35 19.11 -16.64
N ALA A 32 -7.22 20.35 -17.09
CA ALA A 32 -7.99 20.83 -18.24
C ALA A 32 -7.81 19.98 -19.50
N TYR A 33 -6.65 19.32 -19.66
CA TYR A 33 -6.42 18.39 -20.76
C TYR A 33 -7.26 17.12 -20.70
N LEU A 34 -7.86 16.79 -19.54
CA LEU A 34 -8.85 15.72 -19.35
C LEU A 34 -10.29 16.16 -19.67
N GLY A 35 -10.49 17.39 -20.14
CA GLY A 35 -11.84 17.94 -20.30
C GLY A 35 -12.41 18.56 -19.02
N GLU A 36 -11.61 18.72 -17.96
CA GLU A 36 -12.09 19.24 -16.67
C GLU A 36 -11.89 20.75 -16.51
N MET A 37 -12.64 21.38 -15.62
CA MET A 37 -12.48 22.79 -15.25
C MET A 37 -12.42 22.94 -13.74
N ALA A 38 -11.53 23.82 -13.26
CA ALA A 38 -11.43 24.15 -11.86
C ALA A 38 -12.48 25.20 -11.47
N HIS A 39 -13.30 24.90 -10.46
CA HIS A 39 -14.26 25.83 -9.87
C HIS A 39 -14.19 25.70 -8.33
N ASN A 40 -13.96 26.82 -7.63
CA ASN A 40 -13.81 26.87 -6.18
C ASN A 40 -12.76 25.90 -5.59
N GLY A 41 -11.70 25.60 -6.35
CA GLY A 41 -10.65 24.67 -5.92
C GLY A 41 -10.95 23.19 -6.19
N GLU A 42 -12.13 22.87 -6.72
CA GLU A 42 -12.53 21.52 -7.12
C GLU A 42 -12.54 21.40 -8.65
N TRP A 43 -12.34 20.17 -9.15
CA TRP A 43 -12.34 19.88 -10.58
C TRP A 43 -13.67 19.26 -10.98
N TRP A 44 -14.28 19.82 -12.00
CA TRP A 44 -15.57 19.40 -12.53
C TRP A 44 -15.47 19.06 -14.02
N PRO A 45 -16.27 18.12 -14.54
CA PRO A 45 -16.36 17.89 -15.97
C PRO A 45 -16.72 19.18 -16.72
N GLY A 46 -15.85 19.57 -17.65
CA GLY A 46 -16.02 20.74 -18.51
C GLY A 46 -16.83 20.44 -19.76
N ARG A 47 -17.08 21.47 -20.56
CA ARG A 47 -17.77 21.36 -21.86
C ARG A 47 -16.83 21.13 -23.03
N HIS A 48 -15.52 21.33 -22.85
CA HIS A 48 -14.54 21.16 -23.90
C HIS A 48 -14.11 19.70 -24.04
N GLU A 49 -13.76 19.31 -25.25
CA GLU A 49 -13.28 17.97 -25.55
C GLU A 49 -11.93 17.69 -24.86
N PRO A 50 -11.76 16.52 -24.21
CA PRO A 50 -10.47 16.11 -23.66
C PRO A 50 -9.39 16.00 -24.76
N ILE A 51 -8.20 16.54 -24.48
CA ILE A 51 -7.03 16.43 -25.38
C ILE A 51 -6.26 15.13 -25.10
N VAL A 52 -6.33 14.63 -23.87
CA VAL A 52 -5.73 13.35 -23.47
C VAL A 52 -6.75 12.51 -22.72
N THR A 53 -6.61 11.20 -22.83
CA THR A 53 -7.40 10.25 -22.05
C THR A 53 -6.94 10.21 -20.59
N PRO A 54 -7.81 9.80 -19.64
CA PRO A 54 -7.40 9.54 -18.25
C PRO A 54 -6.20 8.58 -18.17
N ALA A 55 -6.18 7.53 -19.00
CA ALA A 55 -5.08 6.57 -19.04
C ALA A 55 -3.75 7.19 -19.46
N GLU A 56 -3.73 8.09 -20.46
CA GLU A 56 -2.49 8.79 -20.88
C GLU A 56 -2.01 9.81 -19.85
N PHE A 57 -2.95 10.49 -19.19
CA PHE A 57 -2.64 11.41 -18.11
C PHE A 57 -2.04 10.66 -16.92
N ASP A 58 -2.66 9.55 -16.50
CA ASP A 58 -2.18 8.72 -15.40
C ASP A 58 -0.83 8.08 -15.74
N ALA A 59 -0.65 7.59 -16.97
CA ALA A 59 0.63 7.03 -17.43
C ALA A 59 1.77 8.05 -17.34
N ALA A 60 1.52 9.34 -17.64
CA ALA A 60 2.52 10.40 -17.48
C ALA A 60 2.90 10.68 -16.01
N HIS A 61 2.07 10.25 -15.06
CA HIS A 61 2.28 10.44 -13.62
C HIS A 61 2.64 9.15 -12.86
N LYS A 62 2.60 7.98 -13.53
CA LYS A 62 2.89 6.67 -12.94
C LYS A 62 4.27 6.62 -12.29
N GLY A 63 4.36 6.01 -11.10
CA GLY A 63 5.61 5.90 -10.33
C GLY A 63 6.19 7.23 -9.84
N ARG A 64 5.41 8.31 -9.78
CA ARG A 64 5.86 9.62 -9.29
C ARG A 64 5.25 9.92 -7.92
N ILE A 65 6.00 9.60 -6.87
CA ILE A 65 5.60 9.91 -5.50
C ILE A 65 5.74 11.42 -5.26
N PRO A 66 4.68 12.11 -4.81
CA PRO A 66 4.74 13.53 -4.43
C PRO A 66 5.90 13.81 -3.48
N ASN A 67 6.61 14.91 -3.69
CA ASN A 67 7.77 15.34 -2.89
C ASN A 67 9.00 14.40 -2.90
N ARG A 68 8.98 13.28 -3.63
CA ARG A 68 10.16 12.42 -3.82
C ARG A 68 10.91 12.86 -5.09
N ARG A 69 12.14 13.37 -4.93
CA ARG A 69 12.99 13.73 -6.07
C ARG A 69 13.51 12.46 -6.74
N ARG A 70 13.08 12.23 -7.99
CA ARG A 70 13.55 11.14 -8.84
C ARG A 70 14.95 11.48 -9.39
N GLY A 71 15.98 10.86 -8.86
CA GLY A 71 17.36 10.99 -9.35
C GLY A 71 17.70 9.97 -10.44
N ARG A 72 18.82 10.17 -11.16
CA ARG A 72 19.28 9.26 -12.22
C ARG A 72 19.48 7.84 -11.69
N ASP A 73 20.13 7.71 -10.55
CA ASP A 73 20.39 6.42 -9.91
C ASP A 73 19.10 5.77 -9.35
N LEU A 74 18.99 4.45 -9.51
CA LEU A 74 17.83 3.63 -9.15
C LEU A 74 17.33 3.87 -7.71
N MET A 75 18.25 3.96 -6.74
CA MET A 75 17.90 4.06 -5.32
C MET A 75 17.68 5.50 -4.84
N SER A 76 17.72 6.48 -5.77
CA SER A 76 17.64 7.90 -5.43
C SER A 76 16.31 8.22 -4.75
N GLY A 77 16.37 8.95 -3.64
CA GLY A 77 15.18 9.32 -2.87
C GLY A 77 14.58 8.21 -2.01
N ARG A 78 15.28 7.07 -1.85
CA ARG A 78 14.83 5.92 -1.04
C ARG A 78 15.78 5.55 0.10
N VAL A 79 17.04 5.99 0.02
CA VAL A 79 18.07 5.62 1.00
C VAL A 79 18.10 6.63 2.14
N VAL A 80 17.91 6.15 3.36
CA VAL A 80 17.84 6.97 4.58
C VAL A 80 19.00 6.64 5.51
N CYS A 81 19.57 7.66 6.13
CA CYS A 81 20.58 7.50 7.17
C CYS A 81 19.91 7.09 8.49
N GLY A 82 20.25 5.92 9.03
CA GLY A 82 19.71 5.42 10.29
C GLY A 82 20.15 6.19 11.55
N ARG A 83 21.20 7.03 11.46
CA ARG A 83 21.63 7.90 12.56
C ARG A 83 20.89 9.24 12.60
N CYS A 84 20.75 9.91 11.46
CA CYS A 84 20.17 11.26 11.41
C CYS A 84 18.75 11.32 10.82
N GLY A 85 18.21 10.19 10.34
CA GLY A 85 16.86 10.08 9.76
C GLY A 85 16.67 10.79 8.41
N ARG A 86 17.72 11.40 7.85
CA ARG A 86 17.65 12.18 6.60
C ARG A 86 18.03 11.33 5.38
N LEU A 87 17.48 11.69 4.21
CA LEU A 87 17.83 11.07 2.93
C LEU A 87 19.32 11.23 2.61
N MET A 88 19.93 10.14 2.16
CA MET A 88 21.32 10.12 1.71
C MET A 88 21.42 10.61 0.26
N SER A 89 22.55 11.23 -0.09
CA SER A 89 22.85 11.69 -1.46
C SER A 89 23.73 10.70 -2.20
N VAL A 90 23.54 10.67 -3.52
CA VAL A 90 24.38 9.88 -4.43
C VAL A 90 25.66 10.64 -4.74
N GLU A 91 26.80 9.97 -4.59
CA GLU A 91 28.11 10.38 -5.06
C GLU A 91 28.63 9.31 -6.02
N GLN A 92 29.32 9.71 -7.09
CA GLN A 92 30.03 8.75 -7.94
C GLN A 92 31.48 8.68 -7.50
N ASN A 93 32.02 7.46 -7.41
CA ASN A 93 33.46 7.29 -7.25
C ASN A 93 34.18 7.47 -8.61
N GLY A 94 35.51 7.55 -8.59
CA GLY A 94 36.33 7.68 -9.80
C GLY A 94 36.21 6.53 -10.81
N GLN A 95 35.49 5.44 -10.46
CA GLN A 95 35.20 4.29 -11.33
C GLN A 95 33.75 4.31 -11.85
N GLY A 96 33.00 5.39 -11.64
CA GLY A 96 31.61 5.55 -12.09
C GLY A 96 30.57 4.77 -11.27
N GLN A 97 30.97 4.13 -10.16
CA GLN A 97 30.04 3.44 -9.26
C GLN A 97 29.38 4.44 -8.31
N ALA A 98 28.05 4.38 -8.23
CA ALA A 98 27.28 5.18 -7.30
C ALA A 98 27.39 4.66 -5.85
N HIS A 99 27.64 5.59 -4.94
CA HIS A 99 27.64 5.39 -3.49
C HIS A 99 26.69 6.38 -2.83
N TYR A 100 26.05 5.95 -1.76
CA TYR A 100 25.16 6.77 -0.95
C TYR A 100 25.93 7.26 0.27
N ARG A 101 26.02 8.59 0.42
CA ARG A 101 26.65 9.26 1.56
C ARG A 101 25.63 10.10 2.31
N CYS A 102 25.71 10.10 3.64
CA CYS A 102 24.96 11.07 4.43
C CYS A 102 25.53 12.48 4.22
N ARG A 103 24.69 13.46 3.89
CA ARG A 103 25.12 14.86 3.69
C ARG A 103 25.72 15.50 4.95
N HIS A 104 25.36 15.00 6.12
CA HIS A 104 25.86 15.49 7.41
C HIS A 104 27.09 14.69 7.87
N ARG A 105 27.67 13.85 7.01
CA ARG A 105 28.88 13.10 7.36
C ARG A 105 30.03 14.07 7.59
N GLY A 106 30.64 14.03 8.78
CA GLY A 106 31.62 15.01 9.26
C GLY A 106 31.03 16.18 10.04
N GLN A 107 29.69 16.29 10.13
CA GLN A 107 28.96 17.34 10.85
C GLN A 107 27.98 16.70 11.85
N GLY A 108 28.49 15.82 12.72
CA GLY A 108 27.69 15.09 13.71
C GLY A 108 27.10 13.76 13.22
N CYS A 109 27.38 13.36 11.97
CA CYS A 109 27.19 12.00 11.49
C CYS A 109 28.52 11.46 10.96
N ASP A 110 28.78 10.19 11.14
CA ASP A 110 29.98 9.44 10.80
C ASP A 110 29.65 8.15 10.02
N LEU A 111 28.34 7.88 9.80
CA LEU A 111 27.84 6.70 9.11
C LEU A 111 28.55 6.53 7.74
N PRO A 112 29.19 5.37 7.48
CA PRO A 112 29.92 5.13 6.24
C PRO A 112 29.03 5.19 5.00
N SER A 113 29.62 5.60 3.88
CA SER A 113 28.95 5.52 2.59
C SER A 113 28.74 4.06 2.15
N ARG A 114 27.64 3.77 1.48
CA ARG A 114 27.30 2.42 1.00
C ARG A 114 27.12 2.39 -0.51
N SER A 115 27.57 1.32 -1.16
CA SER A 115 27.46 1.18 -2.61
C SER A 115 25.99 0.99 -3.03
N ASN A 116 25.61 1.54 -4.18
CA ASN A 116 24.30 1.31 -4.77
C ASN A 116 24.02 -0.19 -4.92
N ARG A 117 24.99 -0.97 -5.42
CA ARG A 117 24.82 -2.41 -5.71
C ARG A 117 24.29 -3.18 -4.49
N GLY A 118 24.86 -2.93 -3.30
CA GLY A 118 24.41 -3.58 -2.08
C GLY A 118 23.02 -3.12 -1.63
N LEU A 119 22.72 -1.82 -1.77
CA LEU A 119 21.40 -1.26 -1.44
C LEU A 119 20.29 -1.76 -2.36
N ALA A 120 20.57 -1.87 -3.67
CA ALA A 120 19.66 -2.43 -4.66
C ALA A 120 19.43 -3.93 -4.42
N LYS A 121 20.48 -4.68 -4.07
CA LYS A 121 20.35 -6.10 -3.69
C LYS A 121 19.51 -6.26 -2.42
N ALA A 122 19.70 -5.40 -1.41
CA ALA A 122 18.85 -5.40 -0.21
C ALA A 122 17.38 -5.13 -0.55
N ALA A 123 17.11 -4.19 -1.46
CA ALA A 123 15.75 -3.94 -1.94
C ALA A 123 15.14 -5.17 -2.63
N GLY A 124 15.92 -5.87 -3.48
CA GLY A 124 15.49 -7.12 -4.10
C GLY A 124 15.14 -8.21 -3.08
N LEU A 125 15.96 -8.37 -2.02
CA LEU A 125 15.66 -9.29 -0.91
C LEU A 125 14.38 -8.88 -0.16
N GLY A 126 14.17 -7.59 0.09
CA GLY A 126 12.94 -7.09 0.68
C GLY A 126 11.71 -7.36 -0.18
N LEU A 127 11.81 -7.21 -1.51
CA LEU A 127 10.74 -7.54 -2.43
C LEU A 127 10.43 -9.04 -2.43
N ALA A 128 11.45 -9.90 -2.32
CA ALA A 128 11.26 -11.34 -2.20
C ALA A 128 10.49 -11.74 -0.92
N LEU A 129 10.54 -10.91 0.13
CA LEU A 129 9.74 -11.11 1.35
C LEU A 129 8.22 -11.06 1.08
N LEU A 130 7.76 -10.35 0.04
CA LEU A 130 6.35 -10.40 -0.37
C LEU A 130 5.92 -11.81 -0.80
N CYS A 131 6.89 -12.65 -1.16
CA CYS A 131 6.68 -14.05 -1.48
C CYS A 131 6.96 -15.01 -0.33
N ASP A 132 7.26 -14.51 0.87
CA ASP A 132 7.49 -15.34 2.05
C ASP A 132 6.19 -16.04 2.49
N HIS A 133 6.24 -17.37 2.52
CA HIS A 133 5.10 -18.20 2.91
C HIS A 133 4.63 -17.91 4.34
N SER A 134 5.54 -17.60 5.26
CA SER A 134 5.19 -17.32 6.66
C SER A 134 4.36 -16.06 6.82
N ILE A 135 4.63 -15.02 6.01
CA ILE A 135 3.85 -13.78 6.00
C ILE A 135 2.50 -14.02 5.35
N ARG A 136 2.47 -14.73 4.23
CA ARG A 136 1.22 -15.11 3.54
C ARG A 136 0.30 -15.92 4.47
N ASP A 137 0.86 -16.88 5.20
CA ASP A 137 0.13 -17.67 6.21
C ASP A 137 -0.34 -16.84 7.39
N ALA A 138 0.47 -15.88 7.85
CA ALA A 138 0.06 -14.95 8.91
C ALA A 138 -1.12 -14.07 8.48
N ILE A 139 -1.08 -13.53 7.26
CA ILE A 139 -2.18 -12.74 6.69
C ILE A 139 -3.42 -13.61 6.51
N ARG A 140 -3.29 -14.82 5.94
CA ARG A 140 -4.39 -15.77 5.80
C ARG A 140 -5.05 -16.06 7.16
N ARG A 141 -4.27 -16.41 8.18
CA ARG A 141 -4.80 -16.67 9.53
C ARG A 141 -5.52 -15.46 10.12
N HIS A 142 -5.03 -14.25 9.85
CA HIS A 142 -5.71 -13.03 10.30
C HIS A 142 -7.06 -12.83 9.60
N LEU A 143 -7.10 -12.97 8.27
CA LEU A 143 -8.34 -12.87 7.48
C LEU A 143 -9.35 -13.96 7.86
N GLU A 144 -8.89 -15.20 8.05
CA GLU A 144 -9.73 -16.28 8.56
C GLU A 144 -10.24 -16.00 9.98
N GLY A 145 -9.44 -15.32 10.81
CA GLY A 145 -9.84 -14.86 12.13
C GLY A 145 -10.98 -13.84 12.07
N LEU A 146 -10.89 -12.87 11.16
CA LEU A 146 -11.95 -11.90 10.89
C LEU A 146 -13.22 -12.61 10.40
N ALA A 147 -13.09 -13.51 9.43
CA ALA A 147 -14.20 -14.32 8.94
C ALA A 147 -14.83 -15.18 10.05
N ARG A 148 -14.03 -15.73 10.97
CA ARG A 148 -14.53 -16.50 12.12
C ARG A 148 -15.23 -15.61 13.16
N SER A 149 -14.77 -14.38 13.36
CA SER A 149 -15.42 -13.43 14.29
C SER A 149 -16.78 -12.96 13.78
N GLY A 150 -16.96 -12.79 12.46
CA GLY A 150 -18.27 -12.57 11.84
C GLY A 150 -19.19 -13.80 11.94
N ARG A 151 -18.60 -14.99 12.00
CA ARG A 151 -19.33 -16.27 12.08
C ARG A 151 -19.68 -16.70 13.49
N GLN A 152 -19.26 -15.98 14.53
CA GLN A 152 -19.70 -16.26 15.88
C GLN A 152 -21.13 -15.72 16.04
N PRO A 153 -22.17 -16.58 16.08
CA PRO A 153 -23.42 -16.15 16.71
C PRO A 153 -23.04 -15.76 18.13
N ALA A 154 -23.58 -14.67 18.67
CA ALA A 154 -23.32 -14.23 20.04
C ALA A 154 -23.32 -15.42 21.04
N ARG A 155 -22.15 -15.99 21.34
CA ARG A 155 -22.03 -17.17 22.21
C ARG A 155 -21.94 -16.68 23.64
N THR A 156 -23.11 -16.40 24.22
CA THR A 156 -23.42 -16.60 25.65
C THR A 156 -24.94 -16.42 25.87
N GLY A 157 -25.72 -17.44 25.50
CA GLY A 157 -27.15 -17.55 25.80
C GLY A 157 -27.79 -18.77 25.10
N PRO A 158 -28.84 -19.43 25.64
CA PRO A 158 -29.28 -20.76 25.18
C PRO A 158 -30.02 -20.81 23.83
N ARG A 159 -30.13 -19.71 23.07
CA ARG A 159 -30.93 -19.68 21.83
C ARG A 159 -30.21 -18.84 20.77
N SER A 160 -29.94 -19.45 19.61
CA SER A 160 -29.48 -18.73 18.43
C SER A 160 -30.49 -17.63 18.07
N GLY A 161 -30.06 -16.49 17.52
CA GLY A 161 -30.97 -15.44 17.05
C GLY A 161 -32.05 -15.98 16.10
N THR A 162 -31.71 -17.00 15.31
CA THR A 162 -32.66 -17.75 14.45
C THR A 162 -33.76 -18.46 15.24
N ASP A 163 -33.40 -19.07 16.37
CA ASP A 163 -34.35 -19.81 17.23
C ASP A 163 -35.28 -18.84 17.95
N ARG A 164 -34.79 -17.65 18.29
CA ARG A 164 -35.58 -16.57 18.88
C ARG A 164 -36.55 -15.96 17.86
N ILE A 165 -36.10 -15.73 16.62
CA ILE A 165 -36.97 -15.31 15.50
C ILE A 165 -38.10 -16.34 15.28
N ALA A 166 -37.78 -17.64 15.26
CA ALA A 166 -38.77 -18.70 15.09
C ALA A 166 -39.79 -18.75 16.26
N GLU A 167 -39.31 -18.55 17.49
CA GLU A 167 -40.16 -18.47 18.67
C GLU A 167 -41.10 -17.26 18.63
N LEU A 168 -40.58 -16.07 18.34
CA LEU A 168 -41.37 -14.84 18.23
C LEU A 168 -42.43 -14.95 17.13
N ARG A 169 -42.10 -15.56 15.98
CA ARG A 169 -43.08 -15.85 14.92
C ARG A 169 -44.18 -16.79 15.40
N THR A 170 -43.83 -17.82 16.18
CA THR A 170 -44.81 -18.73 16.79
C THR A 170 -45.69 -18.01 17.82
N GLN A 171 -45.11 -17.15 18.66
CA GLN A 171 -45.83 -16.31 19.61
C GLN A 171 -46.81 -15.36 18.89
N ARG A 172 -46.39 -14.75 17.78
CA ARG A 172 -47.25 -13.90 16.93
C ARG A 172 -48.46 -14.65 16.40
N SER A 173 -48.27 -15.87 15.88
CA SER A 173 -49.37 -16.73 15.40
C SER A 173 -50.34 -17.11 16.53
N LYS A 174 -49.83 -17.41 17.72
CA LYS A 174 -50.65 -17.72 18.90
C LYS A 174 -51.45 -16.50 19.39
N LEU A 175 -50.83 -15.32 19.39
CA LEU A 175 -51.47 -14.06 19.75
C LEU A 175 -52.66 -13.74 18.83
N LEU A 176 -52.49 -13.96 17.51
CA LEU A 176 -53.55 -13.85 16.51
C LEU A 176 -54.73 -14.79 16.79
N ALA A 177 -54.46 -16.07 17.10
CA ALA A 177 -55.52 -17.03 17.44
C ALA A 177 -56.32 -16.61 18.68
N LEU A 178 -55.63 -16.18 19.75
CA LEU A 178 -56.28 -15.72 20.99
C LEU A 178 -57.15 -14.48 20.78
N HIS A 179 -56.77 -13.58 19.86
CA HIS A 179 -57.58 -12.41 19.52
C HIS A 179 -58.85 -12.78 18.76
N TYR A 180 -58.75 -13.68 17.77
CA TYR A 180 -59.92 -14.15 17.03
C TYR A 180 -60.91 -14.94 17.90
N ASP A 181 -60.41 -15.69 18.89
CA ASP A 181 -61.23 -16.39 19.89
C ASP A 181 -61.81 -15.43 20.96
N GLY A 182 -61.54 -14.13 20.86
CA GLY A 182 -62.05 -13.10 21.77
C GLY A 182 -61.47 -13.15 23.18
N GLN A 183 -60.34 -13.84 23.39
CA GLN A 183 -59.73 -14.04 24.71
C GLN A 183 -58.89 -12.85 25.19
N ILE A 184 -58.57 -11.90 24.31
CA ILE A 184 -57.76 -10.70 24.60
C ILE A 184 -58.37 -9.45 23.96
N SER A 185 -58.19 -8.29 24.60
CA SER A 185 -58.67 -7.01 24.06
C SER A 185 -57.82 -6.53 22.87
N ALA A 186 -58.37 -5.62 22.07
CA ALA A 186 -57.63 -5.00 20.97
C ALA A 186 -56.38 -4.23 21.45
N ASP A 187 -56.46 -3.58 22.61
CA ASP A 187 -55.34 -2.82 23.19
C ASP A 187 -54.20 -3.76 23.62
N GLN A 188 -54.52 -4.85 24.34
CA GLN A 188 -53.56 -5.87 24.76
C GLN A 188 -52.90 -6.56 23.55
N PHE A 189 -53.68 -6.85 22.51
CA PHE A 189 -53.15 -7.37 21.26
C PHE A 189 -52.17 -6.38 20.61
N GLY A 190 -52.53 -5.10 20.54
CA GLY A 190 -51.71 -4.05 19.94
C GLY A 190 -50.36 -3.88 20.63
N GLU A 191 -50.34 -3.86 21.97
CA GLU A 191 -49.12 -3.74 22.77
C GLU A 191 -48.16 -4.93 22.56
N GLU A 192 -48.68 -6.16 22.65
CA GLU A 192 -47.88 -7.38 22.49
C GLU A 192 -47.40 -7.56 21.04
N GLN A 193 -48.26 -7.23 20.06
CA GLN A 193 -47.91 -7.26 18.64
C GLN A 193 -46.80 -6.23 18.32
N ALA A 194 -46.88 -5.02 18.87
CA ALA A 194 -45.83 -4.02 18.71
C ALA A 194 -44.50 -4.51 19.31
N ARG A 195 -44.51 -5.04 20.54
CA ARG A 195 -43.30 -5.59 21.18
C ARG A 195 -42.65 -6.70 20.35
N ILE A 196 -43.44 -7.68 19.91
CA ILE A 196 -42.94 -8.81 19.09
C ILE A 196 -42.41 -8.31 17.75
N SER A 197 -43.07 -7.33 17.14
CA SER A 197 -42.66 -6.80 15.83
C SER A 197 -41.33 -6.04 15.93
N THR A 198 -41.16 -5.18 16.95
CA THR A 198 -39.89 -4.48 17.20
C THR A 198 -38.75 -5.47 17.49
N GLU A 199 -38.99 -6.51 18.28
CA GLU A 199 -37.96 -7.53 18.57
C GLU A 199 -37.59 -8.34 17.32
N LEU A 200 -38.57 -8.70 16.48
CA LEU A 200 -38.32 -9.36 15.19
C LEU A 200 -37.53 -8.48 14.23
N GLU A 201 -37.92 -7.23 14.07
CA GLU A 201 -37.23 -6.28 13.18
C GLU A 201 -35.77 -6.10 13.60
N ALA A 202 -35.50 -5.97 14.90
CA ALA A 202 -34.14 -5.88 15.42
C ALA A 202 -33.32 -7.14 15.13
N LEU A 203 -33.85 -8.32 15.46
CA LEU A 203 -33.15 -9.60 15.26
C LEU A 203 -32.92 -9.92 13.77
N GLU A 204 -33.89 -9.62 12.91
CA GLU A 204 -33.76 -9.80 11.46
C GLU A 204 -32.74 -8.83 10.86
N ALA A 205 -32.73 -7.56 11.31
CA ALA A 205 -31.72 -6.60 10.91
C ALA A 205 -30.30 -7.02 11.35
N ASP A 206 -30.16 -7.58 12.55
CA ASP A 206 -28.88 -8.08 13.06
C ASP A 206 -28.39 -9.26 12.23
N ALA A 207 -29.27 -10.22 11.93
CA ALA A 207 -28.95 -11.37 11.09
C ALA A 207 -28.53 -10.97 9.67
N ILE A 208 -29.17 -9.96 9.07
CA ILE A 208 -28.77 -9.42 7.77
C ILE A 208 -27.37 -8.79 7.85
N ARG A 209 -27.08 -8.01 8.89
CA ARG A 209 -25.76 -7.38 9.06
C ARG A 209 -24.65 -8.42 9.22
N GLU A 210 -24.87 -9.44 10.05
CA GLU A 210 -23.93 -10.56 10.23
C GLU A 210 -23.70 -11.33 8.92
N ALA A 211 -24.78 -11.66 8.20
CA ALA A 211 -24.68 -12.35 6.91
C ALA A 211 -23.91 -11.53 5.86
N THR A 212 -24.13 -10.22 5.83
CA THR A 212 -23.43 -9.31 4.90
C THR A 212 -21.95 -9.23 5.25
N ALA A 213 -21.61 -9.03 6.53
CA ALA A 213 -20.23 -8.99 7.00
C ALA A 213 -19.50 -10.32 6.74
N GLN A 214 -20.18 -11.46 6.89
CA GLN A 214 -19.63 -12.77 6.57
C GLN A 214 -19.34 -12.91 5.08
N ALA A 215 -20.27 -12.51 4.21
CA ALA A 215 -20.08 -12.57 2.77
C ALA A 215 -18.91 -11.71 2.30
N GLU A 216 -18.74 -10.51 2.88
CA GLU A 216 -17.59 -9.63 2.62
C GLU A 216 -16.26 -10.26 3.05
N ALA A 217 -16.23 -10.91 4.22
CA ALA A 217 -15.03 -11.59 4.71
C ALA A 217 -14.65 -12.79 3.83
N ASP A 218 -15.64 -13.57 3.38
CA ASP A 218 -15.45 -14.72 2.49
C ASP A 218 -14.96 -14.26 1.09
N ASP A 219 -15.52 -13.18 0.54
CA ASP A 219 -15.04 -12.57 -0.73
C ASP A 219 -13.60 -12.04 -0.60
N LEU A 220 -13.25 -11.41 0.53
CA LEU A 220 -11.89 -10.95 0.78
C LEU A 220 -10.89 -12.12 0.82
N LEU A 221 -11.25 -13.24 1.46
CA LEU A 221 -10.44 -14.46 1.47
C LEU A 221 -10.25 -15.03 0.07
N LEU A 222 -11.33 -15.10 -0.73
CA LEU A 222 -11.26 -15.57 -2.11
C LEU A 222 -10.33 -14.70 -2.97
N ARG A 223 -10.45 -13.37 -2.88
CA ARG A 223 -9.57 -12.43 -3.59
C ARG A 223 -8.13 -12.55 -3.14
N PHE A 224 -7.89 -12.77 -1.85
CA PHE A 224 -6.56 -13.00 -1.32
C PHE A 224 -5.94 -14.28 -1.89
N ASP A 225 -6.69 -15.38 -1.97
CA ASP A 225 -6.21 -16.62 -2.58
C ASP A 225 -5.91 -16.46 -4.08
N GLN A 226 -6.73 -15.71 -4.82
CA GLN A 226 -6.46 -15.36 -6.22
C GLN A 226 -5.16 -14.56 -6.37
N LEU A 227 -4.91 -13.60 -5.48
CA LEU A 227 -3.66 -12.84 -5.44
C LEU A 227 -2.46 -13.76 -5.19
N LEU A 228 -2.56 -14.67 -4.21
CA LEU A 228 -1.49 -15.62 -3.90
C LEU A 228 -1.17 -16.53 -5.09
N ALA A 229 -2.19 -17.02 -5.79
CA ALA A 229 -2.00 -17.83 -7.00
C ALA A 229 -1.27 -17.08 -8.12
N LEU A 230 -1.45 -15.77 -8.24
CA LEU A 230 -0.68 -14.94 -9.17
C LEU A 230 0.77 -14.76 -8.71
N LEU A 231 0.97 -14.50 -7.41
CA LEU A 231 2.31 -14.34 -6.84
C LEU A 231 3.13 -15.64 -6.89
N ASP A 232 2.51 -16.81 -6.79
CA ASP A 232 3.18 -18.12 -6.91
C ASP A 232 3.74 -18.38 -8.32
N ARG A 233 3.21 -17.69 -9.33
CA ARG A 233 3.70 -17.79 -10.71
C ARG A 233 4.90 -16.88 -10.97
N ILE A 234 5.22 -15.98 -10.03
CA ILE A 234 6.27 -14.98 -10.19
C ILE A 234 7.37 -15.25 -9.15
N ASP A 235 8.53 -15.67 -9.63
CA ASP A 235 9.74 -15.61 -8.83
C ASP A 235 10.27 -14.17 -8.86
N VAL A 236 10.06 -13.45 -7.75
CA VAL A 236 10.47 -12.05 -7.60
C VAL A 236 12.00 -11.89 -7.63
N ALA A 237 12.76 -12.89 -7.17
CA ALA A 237 14.22 -12.84 -7.23
C ALA A 237 14.69 -12.93 -8.69
N THR A 238 14.16 -13.91 -9.43
CA THR A 238 14.44 -14.06 -10.87
C THR A 238 13.97 -12.83 -11.66
N LEU A 239 12.77 -12.31 -11.36
CA LEU A 239 12.26 -11.08 -11.98
C LEU A 239 13.22 -9.91 -11.73
N TRP A 240 13.68 -9.73 -10.49
CA TRP A 240 14.60 -8.66 -10.15
C TRP A 240 15.92 -8.74 -10.90
N ASP A 241 16.50 -9.93 -11.02
CA ASP A 241 17.79 -10.13 -11.67
C ASP A 241 17.74 -9.91 -13.19
N HIS A 242 16.63 -10.25 -13.83
CA HIS A 242 16.43 -10.07 -15.28
C HIS A 242 15.75 -8.75 -15.66
N ALA A 243 15.13 -8.05 -14.71
CA ALA A 243 14.46 -6.78 -14.97
C ALA A 243 15.44 -5.70 -15.47
N THR A 244 15.00 -4.96 -16.47
CA THR A 244 15.63 -3.72 -16.91
C THR A 244 15.64 -2.68 -15.78
N GLU A 245 16.49 -1.65 -15.89
CA GLU A 245 16.53 -0.60 -14.88
C GLU A 245 15.19 0.16 -14.76
N ALA A 246 14.46 0.31 -15.87
CA ALA A 246 13.13 0.91 -15.88
C ALA A 246 12.11 0.05 -15.10
N GLU A 247 12.09 -1.27 -15.34
CA GLU A 247 11.21 -2.20 -14.64
C GLU A 247 11.53 -2.29 -13.15
N ARG A 248 12.82 -2.41 -12.78
CA ARG A 248 13.25 -2.35 -11.38
C ARG A 248 12.78 -1.07 -10.73
N ARG A 249 12.86 0.05 -11.44
CA ARG A 249 12.43 1.34 -10.93
C ARG A 249 10.93 1.40 -10.68
N THR A 250 10.11 0.86 -11.58
CA THR A 250 8.68 0.72 -11.36
C THR A 250 8.39 -0.10 -10.10
N LEU A 251 9.03 -1.26 -9.94
CA LEU A 251 8.87 -2.09 -8.73
C LEU A 251 9.21 -1.31 -7.46
N LEU A 252 10.32 -0.56 -7.47
CA LEU A 252 10.73 0.24 -6.32
C LEU A 252 9.90 1.51 -6.10
N ASP A 253 9.29 2.09 -7.14
CA ASP A 253 8.40 3.26 -7.01
C ASP A 253 7.08 2.83 -6.35
N GLU A 254 6.58 1.63 -6.65
CA GLU A 254 5.30 1.13 -6.14
C GLU A 254 5.42 0.40 -4.79
N LEU A 255 6.46 -0.44 -4.60
CA LEU A 255 6.52 -1.38 -3.48
C LEU A 255 7.51 -0.97 -2.39
N LEU A 256 8.60 -0.29 -2.73
CA LEU A 256 9.66 0.06 -1.77
C LEU A 256 9.40 1.41 -1.10
N GLY A 257 9.21 1.37 0.22
CA GLY A 257 9.14 2.55 1.06
C GLY A 257 10.51 3.23 1.18
N SER A 258 11.48 2.54 1.80
CA SER A 258 12.86 3.03 1.99
C SER A 258 13.86 1.91 2.28
N VAL A 259 15.15 2.23 2.16
CA VAL A 259 16.26 1.42 2.68
C VAL A 259 17.03 2.28 3.67
N THR A 260 16.95 1.94 4.95
CA THR A 260 17.64 2.65 6.03
C THR A 260 18.98 2.00 6.32
N VAL A 261 20.04 2.80 6.29
CA VAL A 261 21.41 2.35 6.56
C VAL A 261 21.73 2.55 8.03
N HIS A 262 21.99 1.46 8.76
CA HIS A 262 22.53 1.49 10.12
C HIS A 262 24.02 1.13 10.10
N ASP A 263 24.63 1.06 11.28
CA ASP A 263 26.06 0.80 11.44
C ASP A 263 26.46 -0.64 11.16
N ASP A 264 25.55 -1.57 11.43
CA ASP A 264 25.72 -3.02 11.41
C ASP A 264 24.83 -3.72 10.36
N ARG A 265 23.75 -3.08 9.93
CA ARG A 265 22.74 -3.66 9.03
C ARG A 265 22.07 -2.64 8.13
N LEU A 266 21.27 -3.16 7.20
CA LEU A 266 20.27 -2.40 6.47
C LEU A 266 18.87 -2.78 6.98
N VAL A 267 17.96 -1.81 6.99
CA VAL A 267 16.54 -2.04 7.25
C VAL A 267 15.76 -1.67 5.99
N VAL A 268 15.12 -2.65 5.38
CA VAL A 268 14.35 -2.48 4.14
C VAL A 268 12.87 -2.41 4.50
N ALA A 269 12.23 -1.27 4.20
CA ALA A 269 10.81 -1.06 4.44
C ALA A 269 10.03 -1.21 3.13
N ILE A 270 9.22 -2.26 3.04
CA ILE A 270 8.31 -2.52 1.93
C ILE A 270 6.90 -2.06 2.34
N HIS A 271 6.16 -1.45 1.41
CA HIS A 271 4.78 -1.04 1.67
C HIS A 271 3.92 -2.27 2.00
N GLY A 272 3.25 -2.24 3.15
CA GLY A 272 2.35 -3.31 3.58
C GLY A 272 3.04 -4.56 4.16
N ALA A 273 4.37 -4.56 4.33
CA ALA A 273 5.09 -5.67 4.97
C ALA A 273 5.95 -5.18 6.15
N PRO A 274 6.23 -6.05 7.15
CA PRO A 274 7.17 -5.73 8.21
C PRO A 274 8.57 -5.39 7.64
N PRO A 275 9.33 -4.50 8.30
CA PRO A 275 10.66 -4.14 7.84
C PRO A 275 11.61 -5.35 7.95
N LEU A 276 12.39 -5.57 6.89
CA LEU A 276 13.38 -6.64 6.82
C LEU A 276 14.76 -6.12 7.27
N ASN A 277 15.36 -6.78 8.25
CA ASN A 277 16.76 -6.58 8.60
C ASN A 277 17.64 -7.39 7.64
N VAL A 278 18.55 -6.73 6.92
CA VAL A 278 19.47 -7.36 5.98
C VAL A 278 20.90 -7.13 6.46
N ALA A 279 21.63 -8.21 6.71
CA ALA A 279 23.03 -8.12 7.11
C ALA A 279 23.90 -7.71 5.92
N PHE A 280 24.96 -6.95 6.17
CA PHE A 280 25.85 -6.50 5.08
C PHE A 280 26.47 -7.62 4.22
N PRO A 281 26.91 -8.76 4.79
CA PRO A 281 27.48 -9.85 3.99
C PRO A 281 26.50 -10.42 2.95
N GLU A 282 25.20 -10.47 3.25
CA GLU A 282 24.16 -10.98 2.34
C GLU A 282 24.10 -10.17 1.04
N VAL A 283 24.42 -8.87 1.14
CA VAL A 283 24.36 -7.93 0.03
C VAL A 283 25.72 -7.49 -0.49
N GLY A 284 26.80 -8.17 -0.07
CA GLY A 284 28.16 -7.85 -0.50
C GLY A 284 28.67 -6.49 -0.01
N LEU A 285 28.07 -5.96 1.06
CA LEU A 285 28.57 -4.78 1.76
C LEU A 285 29.57 -5.22 2.84
N LYS A 286 30.59 -4.41 3.07
CA LYS A 286 31.51 -4.61 4.19
C LYS A 286 30.91 -4.01 5.45
N ALA A 287 31.13 -4.64 6.60
CA ALA A 287 30.84 -4.01 7.89
C ALA A 287 31.57 -2.66 7.99
N ALA A 288 31.08 -1.77 8.85
CA ALA A 288 31.81 -0.55 9.19
C ALA A 288 33.09 -0.93 9.95
N SER A 289 34.14 -1.35 9.25
CA SER A 289 35.48 -1.30 9.82
C SER A 289 35.80 0.17 10.02
N HIS A 290 36.13 0.60 11.23
CA HIS A 290 36.86 1.84 11.45
C HIS A 290 38.04 1.84 10.47
N SER A 291 37.94 2.63 9.39
CA SER A 291 39.01 2.72 8.42
C SER A 291 40.08 3.58 9.06
N GLU A 292 41.10 2.92 9.60
CA GLU A 292 42.49 3.36 9.48
C GLU A 292 42.80 3.51 7.98
N ASN A 293 42.35 4.60 7.38
CA ASN A 293 42.96 5.13 6.17
C ASN A 293 43.46 6.50 6.57
N GLY A 294 44.73 6.49 6.98
CA GLY A 294 45.49 7.66 7.39
C GLY A 294 45.37 8.79 6.38
N GLY A 295 45.32 9.99 6.93
CA GLY A 295 45.61 11.19 6.17
C GLY A 295 46.94 11.03 5.45
N VAL A 296 46.91 11.18 4.14
CA VAL A 296 48.01 11.68 3.35
C VAL A 296 47.40 12.93 2.74
N GLY A 297 47.70 14.14 3.17
CA GLY A 297 48.98 14.73 3.56
C GLY A 297 48.98 16.07 2.82
N GLY A 298 48.97 17.17 3.58
CA GLY A 298 49.05 18.52 3.01
C GLY A 298 50.44 18.84 2.46
N GLY A 299 50.51 19.94 1.72
CA GLY A 299 51.72 20.51 1.10
C GLY A 299 51.76 20.19 -0.40
N THR A 300 51.72 21.14 -1.32
CA THR A 300 52.11 22.55 -1.34
C THR A 300 51.18 23.37 -2.21
#